data_AF-A0A7X7VHI7-F1
#
_entry.id   AF-A0A7X7VHI7-F1
#
_cell.length_a   1.000
_cell.length_b   1.000
_cell.length_c   1.000
_cell.angle_alpha   90.00
_cell.angle_beta   90.00
_cell.angle_gamma   90.00
#
_symmetry.space_group_name_H-M   'P 1'
#
loop_
_entity.id
_entity.type
_entity.pdbx_description
1 polymer ?
#
loop_
_entity_poly.entity_id
_entity_poly.type
_entity_poly.pdbx_seq_one_letter_code
_entity_poly.pdbx_strand_id
1 'polypeptide(L)'
;TYAGTTAATGSGDYLYVIQGDVLYSVNAYSGDYASLGGGYSESTEIAAYGGYVYCVWEGSLWKTSTADGSYEQLDSTWDGTTALCIL
;
A
#
# COMPACT_ATOMS: atom_id res chain seq x y z
N THR A 1 -5.73 -20.65 -3.73
CA THR A 1 -6.96 -19.85 -3.94
C THR A 1 -6.55 -18.41 -4.04
N TYR A 2 -7.06 -17.64 -5.01
CA TYR A 2 -6.80 -16.20 -5.13
C TYR A 2 -7.35 -15.49 -3.89
N ALA A 3 -6.51 -14.71 -3.20
CA ALA A 3 -6.89 -14.05 -1.95
C ALA A 3 -7.77 -12.79 -2.15
N GLY A 4 -7.97 -12.35 -3.39
CA GLY A 4 -8.58 -11.05 -3.66
C GLY A 4 -7.59 -9.90 -3.57
N THR A 5 -7.98 -8.75 -4.12
CA THR A 5 -7.29 -7.48 -3.92
C THR A 5 -8.08 -6.68 -2.88
N THR A 6 -7.41 -6.21 -1.83
CA THR A 6 -8.04 -5.46 -0.74
C THR A 6 -8.01 -3.96 -1.03
N ALA A 7 -6.89 -3.45 -1.52
CA ALA A 7 -6.71 -2.04 -1.84
C ALA A 7 -5.73 -1.85 -3.00
N ALA A 8 -5.88 -0.76 -3.76
CA ALA A 8 -4.99 -0.41 -4.86
C ALA A 8 -4.87 1.12 -5.02
N THR A 9 -3.69 1.59 -5.40
CA THR A 9 -3.42 3.00 -5.76
C THR A 9 -2.43 3.06 -6.92
N GLY A 10 -2.42 4.16 -7.68
CA GLY A 10 -1.43 4.42 -8.74
C GLY A 10 -0.48 5.55 -8.37
N SER A 11 0.75 5.49 -8.86
CA SER A 11 1.68 6.64 -8.86
C SER A 11 2.73 6.45 -9.96
N GLY A 12 2.77 7.41 -10.90
CA GLY A 12 3.63 7.32 -12.07
C GLY A 12 3.30 6.09 -12.92
N ASP A 13 4.33 5.31 -13.25
CA ASP A 13 4.24 4.12 -14.11
C ASP A 13 3.87 2.84 -13.36
N TYR A 14 3.53 2.94 -12.06
CA TYR A 14 3.25 1.79 -11.21
C TYR A 14 1.88 1.86 -10.55
N LEU A 15 1.27 0.68 -10.41
CA LEU A 15 0.20 0.40 -9.47
C LEU A 15 0.79 -0.23 -8.23
N TYR A 16 0.22 0.07 -7.08
CA TYR A 16 0.53 -0.56 -5.81
C TYR A 16 -0.73 -1.27 -5.32
N VAL A 17 -0.61 -2.55 -5.03
CA VAL A 17 -1.76 -3.43 -4.79
C VAL A 17 -1.53 -4.27 -3.55
N ILE A 18 -2.46 -4.23 -2.60
CA ILE A 18 -2.49 -5.18 -1.49
C ILE A 18 -3.29 -6.40 -1.96
N GLN A 19 -2.65 -7.56 -1.92
CA GLN A 19 -3.27 -8.86 -2.17
C GLN A 19 -2.99 -9.78 -0.98
N GLY A 20 -4.03 -10.12 -0.23
CA GLY A 20 -3.88 -10.83 1.04
C GLY A 20 -3.10 -9.99 2.04
N ASP A 21 -1.93 -10.47 2.45
CA ASP A 21 -1.04 -9.78 3.41
C ASP A 21 0.11 -9.02 2.73
N VAL A 22 0.23 -9.08 1.41
CA VAL A 22 1.42 -8.60 0.68
C VAL A 22 1.10 -7.36 -0.14
N LEU A 23 1.97 -6.37 -0.04
CA LEU A 23 1.99 -5.22 -0.94
C LEU A 23 2.85 -5.53 -2.17
N TYR A 24 2.30 -5.32 -3.35
CA TYR A 24 2.99 -5.47 -4.62
C TYR A 24 3.14 -4.13 -5.34
N SER A 25 4.28 -3.91 -5.99
CA SER A 25 4.41 -2.95 -7.08
C SER A 25 4.14 -3.67 -8.41
N VAL A 26 3.39 -3.04 -9.30
CA VAL A 26 3.01 -3.58 -10.60
C VAL A 26 3.27 -2.53 -11.65
N ASN A 27 4.06 -2.84 -12.67
CA ASN A 27 4.24 -1.96 -13.82
C ASN A 27 2.90 -1.82 -14.55
N ALA A 28 2.40 -0.58 -14.67
CA ALA A 28 1.07 -0.32 -15.21
C ALA A 28 0.94 -0.65 -16.71
N TYR A 29 2.06 -0.78 -17.44
CA TYR A 29 2.06 -1.05 -18.87
C TYR A 29 2.31 -2.51 -19.20
N SER A 30 3.20 -3.20 -18.48
CA SER A 30 3.53 -4.60 -18.73
C SER A 30 2.80 -5.58 -17.83
N GLY A 31 2.36 -5.15 -16.65
CA GLY A 31 1.81 -6.02 -15.61
C GLY A 31 2.87 -6.80 -14.82
N ASP A 32 4.17 -6.59 -15.10
CA ASP A 32 5.25 -7.17 -14.30
C ASP A 32 5.15 -6.68 -12.86
N TYR A 33 5.36 -7.57 -11.88
CA TYR A 33 5.17 -7.26 -10.48
C TYR A 33 6.34 -7.69 -9.59
N ALA A 34 6.50 -6.97 -8.49
CA ALA A 34 7.46 -7.29 -7.44
C ALA A 34 6.79 -7.15 -6.06
N SER A 35 7.18 -8.00 -5.11
CA SER A 35 6.73 -7.88 -3.71
C SER A 35 7.52 -6.80 -3.00
N LEU A 36 6.81 -5.96 -2.24
CA LEU A 36 7.36 -4.96 -1.31
C LEU A 36 7.28 -5.43 0.15
N GLY A 37 6.87 -6.68 0.40
CA GLY A 37 6.79 -7.27 1.75
C GLY A 37 5.38 -7.49 2.27
N GLY A 38 5.29 -8.20 3.40
CA GLY A 38 4.05 -8.55 4.09
C GLY A 38 3.72 -7.61 5.26
N GLY A 39 2.65 -7.91 6.00
CA GLY A 39 2.16 -7.09 7.12
C GLY A 39 1.01 -6.15 6.76
N TYR A 40 0.31 -6.41 5.65
CA TYR A 40 -0.82 -5.60 5.17
C TYR A 40 -2.18 -6.26 5.40
N SER A 41 -2.22 -7.35 6.17
CA SER A 41 -3.46 -7.98 6.60
C SER A 41 -4.42 -6.94 7.16
N GLU A 42 -5.64 -6.91 6.63
CA GLU A 42 -6.72 -6.00 7.05
C GLU A 42 -6.52 -4.51 6.70
N SER A 43 -5.42 -4.12 6.05
CA SER A 43 -5.27 -2.75 5.55
C SER A 43 -6.16 -2.52 4.32
N THR A 44 -7.07 -1.55 4.42
CA THR A 44 -8.11 -1.29 3.41
C THR A 44 -7.90 0.01 2.64
N GLU A 45 -7.08 0.92 3.14
CA GLU A 45 -6.84 2.23 2.52
C GLU A 45 -5.35 2.43 2.22
N ILE A 46 -5.02 2.66 0.95
CA ILE A 46 -3.66 3.04 0.53
C ILE A 46 -3.67 4.23 -0.42
N ALA A 47 -2.62 5.05 -0.33
CA ALA A 47 -2.33 6.12 -1.27
C ALA A 47 -0.83 6.15 -1.57
N ALA A 48 -0.43 6.51 -2.79
CA ALA A 48 0.98 6.54 -3.18
C ALA A 48 1.44 7.97 -3.50
N TYR A 49 2.59 8.38 -2.96
CA TYR A 49 3.18 9.69 -3.21
C TYR A 49 4.69 9.68 -3.00
N GLY A 50 5.42 10.38 -3.88
CA GLY A 50 6.82 10.72 -3.62
C GLY A 50 7.75 9.52 -3.39
N GLY A 51 7.46 8.36 -3.99
CA GLY A 51 8.23 7.14 -3.78
C GLY A 51 7.84 6.34 -2.53
N TYR A 52 6.67 6.61 -1.96
CA TYR A 52 6.12 5.89 -0.83
C TYR A 52 4.67 5.46 -1.07
N VAL A 53 4.30 4.32 -0.50
CA VAL A 53 2.90 3.92 -0.28
C VAL A 53 2.57 4.17 1.18
N TYR A 54 1.50 4.90 1.41
CA TYR A 54 0.94 5.16 2.72
C TYR A 54 -0.24 4.23 2.92
N CYS A 55 -0.37 3.67 4.11
CA CYS A 55 -1.53 2.87 4.47
C CYS A 55 -2.01 3.22 5.89
N VAL A 56 -3.29 2.99 6.13
CA VAL A 56 -3.81 2.91 7.50
C VAL A 56 -3.91 1.45 7.88
N TRP A 57 -3.34 1.13 9.04
CA TRP A 57 -3.35 -0.21 9.60
C TRP A 57 -3.29 -0.12 11.13
N GLU A 58 -4.18 -0.88 11.80
CA GLU A 58 -4.35 -0.85 13.26
C GLU A 58 -4.42 0.57 13.85
N GLY A 59 -5.26 1.44 13.26
CA GLY A 59 -5.45 2.82 13.74
C GLY A 59 -4.23 3.74 13.55
N SER A 60 -3.23 3.30 12.79
CA SER A 60 -1.97 4.01 12.60
C SER A 60 -1.70 4.32 11.13
N LEU A 61 -1.05 5.46 10.88
CA LEU A 61 -0.52 5.80 9.56
C LEU A 61 0.88 5.22 9.42
N TRP A 62 1.08 4.43 8.37
CA TRP A 62 2.35 3.87 7.98
C TRP A 62 2.78 4.41 6.63
N LYS A 63 4.09 4.41 6.37
CA LYS A 63 4.65 4.61 5.03
C LYS A 63 5.62 3.50 4.68
N THR A 64 5.62 3.11 3.43
CA THR A 64 6.46 2.06 2.86
C THR A 64 7.19 2.60 1.64
N SER A 65 8.51 2.47 1.61
CA SER A 65 9.37 2.82 0.49
C SER A 65 9.06 1.93 -0.72
N THR A 66 8.81 2.54 -1.87
CA THR A 66 8.56 1.78 -3.11
C THR A 66 9.85 1.23 -3.73
N ALA A 67 11.01 1.65 -3.22
CA ALA A 67 12.31 1.22 -3.73
C ALA A 67 12.73 -0.16 -3.18
N ASP A 68 12.38 -0.44 -1.92
CA ASP A 68 12.88 -1.61 -1.19
C ASP A 68 11.87 -2.26 -0.23
N GLY A 69 10.69 -1.69 -0.06
CA GLY A 69 9.66 -2.22 0.84
C GLY A 69 9.89 -1.92 2.32
N SER A 70 10.93 -1.15 2.69
CA SER A 70 11.12 -0.72 4.07
C SER A 70 9.97 0.17 4.54
N TYR A 71 9.49 -0.02 5.77
CA TYR A 71 8.34 0.72 6.29
C TYR A 71 8.55 1.25 7.70
N GLU A 72 7.85 2.33 8.03
CA GLU A 72 7.82 2.93 9.36
C GLU A 72 6.45 3.53 9.69
N GLN A 73 6.10 3.52 10.97
CA GLN A 73 4.91 4.19 11.50
C GLN A 73 5.19 5.70 11.58
N LEU A 74 4.23 6.51 11.11
CA LEU A 74 4.29 7.96 11.18
C LEU A 74 3.50 8.54 12.35
N ASP A 75 2.33 7.96 12.62
CA ASP A 75 1.41 8.41 13.65
C ASP A 75 0.43 7.29 14.06
N SER A 76 -0.17 7.40 15.25
CA SER A 76 -1.06 6.38 15.83
C SER A 76 -2.47 6.92 16.18
N THR A 77 -2.92 7.99 15.53
CA THR A 77 -4.23 8.63 15.80
C THR A 77 -5.22 8.54 14.64
N TRP A 78 -5.10 7.51 13.80
CA TRP A 78 -5.84 7.33 12.55
C TRP A 78 -7.05 6.37 12.68
N ASP A 79 -7.47 6.05 13.89
CA ASP A 79 -8.67 5.25 14.16
C ASP A 79 -9.91 5.82 13.45
N GLY A 80 -10.71 4.94 12.85
CA GLY A 80 -11.93 5.31 12.13
C GLY A 80 -11.72 5.91 10.74
N THR A 81 -10.49 5.93 10.23
CA THR A 81 -10.23 6.25 8.82
C THR A 81 -10.94 5.23 7.92
N THR A 82 -11.62 5.73 6.89
CA THR A 82 -12.37 4.89 5.93
C THR A 82 -11.97 5.16 4.47
N ALA A 83 -11.11 6.15 4.25
CA ALA A 83 -10.54 6.46 2.95
C ALA A 83 -9.21 7.20 3.14
N LEU A 84 -8.24 6.86 2.31
CA LEU A 84 -6.99 7.59 2.15
C LEU A 84 -6.80 7.85 0.67
N CYS A 85 -6.64 9.12 0.29
CA CYS A 85 -6.38 9.51 -1.09
C CYS A 85 -5.33 10.61 -1.14
N ILE A 86 -4.75 10.80 -2.32
CA ILE A 86 -3.88 11.91 -2.63
C ILE A 86 -4.46 12.75 -3.77
N LEU A 87 -4.08 14.03 -3.80
CA LEU A 87 -4.48 15.02 -4.80
C LEU A 87 -3.64 14.95 -6.08
#